data_AF-A0AAX2TLD7-F1
#
_entry.id   AF-A0AAX2TLD7-F1
#
_cell.length_a   1.000
_cell.length_b   1.000
_cell.length_c   1.000
_cell.angle_alpha   90.00
_cell.angle_beta   90.00
_cell.angle_gamma   90.00
#
_symmetry.space_group_name_H-M   'P 1'
#
loop_
_entity.id
_entity.type
_entity.pdbx_description
1 polymer ?
#
loop_
_entity_poly.entity_id
_entity_poly.type
_entity_poly.pdbx_seq_one_letter_code
_entity_poly.pdbx_strand_id
1 'polypeptide(L)'
;QDLRRVRIGDEVLIDPDDGAGDIKGKISYLAPVGASETQTAIARVILPNPDGRLRPGLFVTARLILAERKVAVAVHAGAIQTFENKTVVFVREGDDKLEARPVQLGDSDQKFVEIRAGISPGEKYVAENS
;
A
#
# COMPACT_ATOMS: atom_id res chain seq x y z
N GLN A 1 17.33 -7.15 -0.56
CA GLN A 1 16.90 -8.09 -1.61
C GLN A 1 15.94 -7.44 -2.62
N ASP A 2 15.18 -6.43 -2.20
CA ASP A 2 14.20 -5.72 -3.04
C ASP A 2 14.80 -4.87 -4.17
N LEU A 3 16.06 -4.41 -4.04
CA LEU A 3 16.75 -3.64 -5.09
C LEU A 3 16.77 -4.32 -6.47
N ARG A 4 16.75 -5.66 -6.52
CA ARG A 4 16.69 -6.42 -7.79
C ARG A 4 15.35 -6.30 -8.51
N ARG A 5 14.30 -5.86 -7.81
CA ARG A 5 12.94 -5.71 -8.36
C ARG A 5 12.68 -4.31 -8.89
N VAL A 6 13.48 -3.33 -8.49
CA VAL A 6 13.34 -1.92 -8.91
C VAL A 6 13.72 -1.75 -10.37
N ARG A 7 12.88 -1.05 -11.12
CA ARG A 7 13.08 -0.78 -12.55
C ARG A 7 12.81 0.69 -12.87
N ILE A 8 13.43 1.16 -13.95
CA ILE A 8 13.03 2.43 -14.56
C ILE A 8 11.56 2.30 -14.99
N GLY A 9 10.76 3.32 -14.67
CA GLY A 9 9.32 3.35 -14.93
C GLY A 9 8.42 2.95 -13.75
N ASP A 10 8.97 2.36 -12.68
CA ASP A 10 8.19 2.02 -11.48
C ASP A 10 7.56 3.28 -10.86
N GLU A 11 6.31 3.13 -10.39
CA GLU A 11 5.57 4.22 -9.74
C GLU A 11 6.14 4.51 -8.35
N VAL A 12 6.38 5.79 -8.08
CA VAL A 12 6.83 6.31 -6.80
C VAL A 12 5.81 7.31 -6.30
N LEU A 13 5.39 7.15 -5.05
CA LEU A 13 4.58 8.11 -4.31
C LEU A 13 5.51 8.96 -3.46
N ILE A 14 5.45 10.28 -3.62
CA ILE A 14 6.33 11.21 -2.91
C ILE A 14 5.48 12.09 -2.02
N ASP A 15 5.76 12.02 -0.73
CA ASP A 15 5.12 12.79 0.32
C ASP A 15 6.04 13.94 0.76
N PRO A 16 5.67 15.20 0.46
CA PRO A 16 6.40 16.39 0.92
C PRO A 16 6.14 16.74 2.40
N ASP A 17 5.32 15.97 3.12
CA ASP A 17 4.86 16.25 4.49
C ASP A 17 4.10 17.59 4.60
N ASP A 18 3.33 17.94 3.56
CA ASP A 18 2.55 19.18 3.48
C ASP A 18 1.04 18.98 3.71
N GLY A 19 0.62 17.73 3.95
CA GLY A 19 -0.79 17.36 4.18
C GLY A 19 -1.69 17.37 2.92
N ALA A 20 -1.17 17.74 1.75
CA ALA A 20 -1.94 17.82 0.50
C ALA A 20 -1.91 16.50 -0.32
N GLY A 21 -1.36 15.43 0.26
CA GLY A 21 -1.34 14.08 -0.31
C GLY A 21 -0.15 13.81 -1.25
N ASP A 22 0.01 12.53 -1.62
CA ASP A 22 1.17 12.07 -2.38
C ASP A 22 1.22 12.64 -3.81
N ILE A 23 2.42 13.03 -4.24
CA ILE A 23 2.74 13.36 -5.63
C ILE A 23 3.23 12.10 -6.33
N LYS A 24 2.56 11.72 -7.42
CA LYS A 24 2.94 10.56 -8.21
C LYS A 24 4.06 10.88 -9.20
N GLY A 25 5.05 10.01 -9.25
CA GLY A 25 6.14 10.05 -10.23
C GLY A 25 6.56 8.68 -10.70
N LYS A 26 7.51 8.65 -11.63
CA LYS A 26 8.13 7.42 -12.11
C LYS A 26 9.65 7.51 -12.04
N ILE A 27 10.30 6.40 -11.71
CA ILE A 27 11.76 6.32 -11.76
C ILE A 27 12.21 6.62 -13.20
N SER A 28 12.99 7.68 -13.36
CA SER A 28 13.61 8.10 -14.62
C SER A 28 15.02 7.54 -14.79
N TYR A 29 15.70 7.24 -13.68
CA TYR A 29 17.06 6.74 -13.67
C TYR A 29 17.32 5.94 -12.39
N LEU A 30 18.06 4.85 -12.53
CA LEU A 30 18.57 4.03 -11.44
C LEU A 30 20.09 3.92 -11.60
N ALA A 31 20.85 4.35 -10.60
CA ALA A 31 22.29 4.23 -10.62
C ALA A 31 22.72 2.76 -10.53
N PRO A 32 23.79 2.34 -11.24
CA PRO A 32 24.32 0.99 -11.13
C PRO A 32 24.65 0.65 -9.67
N VAL A 33 24.13 -0.47 -9.19
CA VAL A 33 24.39 -0.99 -7.84
C VAL A 33 25.78 -1.62 -7.83
N GLY A 34 26.82 -0.79 -7.74
CA GLY A 34 28.21 -1.27 -7.82
C GLY A 34 29.26 -0.36 -7.18
N ALA A 35 28.85 0.70 -6.45
CA ALA A 35 29.79 1.72 -5.96
C ALA A 35 29.83 1.89 -4.45
N SER A 36 29.15 1.07 -3.64
CA SER A 36 29.22 1.20 -2.17
C SER A 36 28.98 -0.11 -1.44
N GLU A 37 29.69 -0.28 -0.32
CA GLU A 37 29.51 -1.35 0.68
C GLU A 37 28.15 -1.28 1.39
N THR A 38 27.30 -0.30 1.05
CA THR A 38 25.98 -0.09 1.64
C THR A 38 24.90 -0.68 0.73
N GLN A 39 23.84 -1.23 1.32
CA GLN A 39 22.68 -1.77 0.61
C GLN A 39 21.77 -0.66 0.04
N THR A 40 22.35 0.44 -0.45
CA THR A 40 21.66 1.66 -0.90
C THR A 40 21.84 1.83 -2.41
N ALA A 41 20.76 2.16 -3.12
CA ALA A 41 20.80 2.56 -4.52
C ALA A 41 20.27 3.98 -4.69
N ILE A 42 20.81 4.71 -5.66
CA ILE A 42 20.34 6.05 -6.00
C ILE A 42 19.38 5.94 -7.18
N ALA A 43 18.14 6.39 -6.99
CA ALA A 43 17.16 6.55 -8.05
C ALA A 43 16.81 8.03 -8.23
N ARG A 44 16.43 8.43 -9.45
CA ARG A 44 15.92 9.79 -9.75
C ARG A 44 14.52 9.71 -10.31
N VAL A 45 13.65 10.61 -9.85
CA VAL A 45 12.26 10.76 -10.30
C VAL A 45 12.10 12.18 -10.84
N ILE A 46 11.46 12.32 -11.99
CA ILE A 46 11.09 13.63 -12.55
C ILE A 46 9.62 13.87 -12.21
N LEU A 47 9.33 15.01 -11.58
CA LEU A 47 8.00 15.36 -11.08
C LEU A 47 7.58 16.73 -11.62
N PRO A 48 6.32 16.88 -12.08
CA PRO A 48 5.75 18.19 -12.27
C PRO A 48 5.58 18.87 -10.91
N ASN A 49 5.94 20.15 -10.81
CA ASN A 49 5.78 20.95 -9.59
C ASN A 49 5.04 22.28 -9.90
N PRO A 50 3.86 22.25 -10.55
CA PRO A 50 3.15 23.46 -10.95
C PRO A 50 2.75 24.33 -9.76
N ASP A 51 2.41 23.69 -8.64
CA ASP A 51 1.92 24.37 -7.43
C ASP A 51 3.06 24.73 -6.44
N GLY A 52 4.32 24.48 -6.81
CA GLY A 52 5.47 24.85 -5.98
C GLY A 52 5.62 24.06 -4.66
N ARG A 53 4.92 22.93 -4.52
CA ARG A 53 4.95 22.07 -3.33
C ARG A 53 6.34 21.50 -3.03
N LEU A 54 7.14 21.22 -4.07
CA LEU A 54 8.50 20.69 -3.95
C LEU A 54 9.53 21.83 -4.01
N ARG A 55 9.98 22.31 -2.85
CA ARG A 55 11.03 23.33 -2.76
C ARG A 55 12.43 22.70 -2.73
N PRO A 56 13.44 23.27 -3.40
CA PRO A 56 14.82 22.80 -3.28
C PRO A 56 15.29 22.74 -1.82
N GLY A 57 16.00 21.67 -1.46
CA GLY A 57 16.47 21.43 -0.10
C GLY A 57 15.46 20.79 0.87
N LEU A 58 14.21 20.57 0.43
CA LEU A 58 13.20 19.87 1.21
C LEU A 58 13.51 18.37 1.28
N PHE A 59 13.42 17.80 2.49
CA PHE A 59 13.38 16.35 2.67
C PHE A 59 11.98 15.85 2.38
N VAL A 60 11.87 14.74 1.66
CA VAL A 60 10.60 14.11 1.29
C VAL A 60 10.65 12.62 1.60
N THR A 61 9.49 12.02 1.82
CA THR A 61 9.36 10.57 1.95
C THR A 61 8.92 9.98 0.62
N ALA A 62 9.75 9.12 0.02
CA ALA A 62 9.41 8.42 -1.21
C ALA A 62 9.05 6.96 -0.91
N ARG A 63 7.89 6.52 -1.41
CA ARG A 63 7.41 5.14 -1.35
C ARG A 63 7.38 4.55 -2.75
N LEU A 64 8.16 3.51 -2.99
CA LEU A 64 8.22 2.80 -4.26
C LEU A 64 7.22 1.64 -4.28
N ILE A 65 6.37 1.58 -5.30
CA ILE A 65 5.42 0.49 -5.48
C ILE A 65 6.08 -0.64 -6.27
N LEU A 66 6.60 -1.65 -5.57
CA LEU A 66 7.36 -2.77 -6.17
C LEU A 66 6.49 -3.87 -6.79
N ALA A 67 5.22 -3.90 -6.43
CA ALA A 67 4.20 -4.75 -7.04
C ALA A 67 2.83 -4.21 -6.63
N GLU A 68 1.92 -4.17 -7.57
CA GLU A 68 0.51 -3.98 -7.33
C GLU A 68 -0.22 -5.17 -7.95
N ARG A 69 -1.14 -5.77 -7.21
CA ARG A 69 -2.00 -6.83 -7.71
C ARG A 69 -3.44 -6.44 -7.45
N LYS A 70 -4.24 -6.40 -8.51
CA LYS A 70 -5.70 -6.28 -8.38
C LYS A 70 -6.27 -7.62 -7.94
N VAL A 71 -7.02 -7.60 -6.86
CA VAL A 71 -7.71 -8.76 -6.28
C VAL A 71 -9.21 -8.46 -6.22
N ALA A 72 -10.04 -9.50 -6.18
CA ALA A 72 -11.49 -9.33 -6.16
C ALA A 72 -11.99 -8.65 -4.87
N VAL A 73 -11.40 -9.01 -3.73
CA VAL A 73 -11.71 -8.46 -2.43
C VAL A 73 -10.42 -8.24 -1.65
N ALA A 74 -10.22 -7.01 -1.16
CA ALA A 74 -9.16 -6.64 -0.24
C ALA A 74 -9.79 -5.94 0.96
N VAL A 75 -9.42 -6.35 2.16
CA VAL A 75 -9.88 -5.75 3.42
C VAL A 75 -8.71 -5.16 4.17
N HIS A 76 -8.97 -4.15 5.01
CA HIS A 76 -7.94 -3.54 5.84
C HIS A 76 -7.36 -4.60 6.79
N ALA A 77 -6.04 -4.60 6.98
CA ALA A 77 -5.37 -5.58 7.84
C ALA A 77 -5.93 -5.57 9.27
N GLY A 78 -6.33 -4.40 9.78
CA GLY A 78 -6.98 -4.24 11.10
C GLY A 78 -8.38 -4.84 11.21
N ALA A 79 -9.03 -5.18 10.10
CA ALA A 79 -10.36 -5.80 10.08
C ALA A 79 -10.33 -7.30 10.33
N ILE A 80 -9.16 -7.93 10.14
CA ILE A 80 -8.98 -9.36 10.35
C ILE A 80 -8.92 -9.62 11.85
N GLN A 81 -9.84 -10.44 12.36
CA GLN A 81 -9.90 -10.79 13.77
C GLN A 81 -9.87 -12.31 13.97
N THR A 82 -9.46 -12.73 15.15
CA THR A 82 -9.59 -14.12 15.58
C THR A 82 -10.82 -14.24 16.48
N PHE A 83 -11.82 -15.00 16.05
CA PHE A 83 -13.04 -15.26 16.80
C PHE A 83 -13.30 -16.76 16.82
N GLU A 84 -13.52 -17.34 18.01
CA GLU A 84 -13.74 -18.79 18.19
C GLU A 84 -12.68 -19.67 17.47
N ASN A 85 -11.40 -19.31 17.60
CA ASN A 85 -10.26 -19.95 16.92
C ASN A 85 -10.32 -19.96 15.39
N LYS A 86 -11.12 -19.08 14.77
CA LYS A 86 -11.17 -18.88 13.33
C LYS A 86 -10.77 -17.46 12.97
N THR A 87 -10.13 -17.30 11.81
CA THR A 87 -9.89 -15.99 11.21
C THR A 87 -11.19 -15.50 10.58
N VAL A 88 -11.70 -14.38 11.06
CA VAL A 88 -12.97 -13.80 10.63
C VAL A 88 -12.82 -12.33 10.27
N VAL A 89 -13.79 -11.83 9.51
CA VAL A 89 -14.04 -10.41 9.30
C VAL A 89 -15.49 -10.13 9.66
N PHE A 90 -15.74 -9.01 10.34
CA PHE A 90 -17.09 -8.58 10.67
C PHE A 90 -17.70 -7.79 9.52
N VAL A 91 -18.72 -8.37 8.89
CA VAL A 91 -19.46 -7.77 7.77
C VAL A 91 -20.75 -7.15 8.30
N ARG A 92 -21.12 -5.98 7.80
CA ARG A 92 -22.33 -5.27 8.21
C ARG A 92 -23.52 -5.76 7.41
N GLU A 93 -24.50 -6.33 8.10
CA GLU A 93 -25.76 -6.81 7.53
C GLU A 93 -26.89 -5.86 7.97
N GLY A 94 -27.34 -5.00 7.06
CA GLY A 94 -28.33 -3.95 7.38
C GLY A 94 -27.77 -2.84 8.28
N ASP A 95 -28.66 -2.14 8.98
CA ASP A 95 -28.26 -0.92 9.68
C ASP A 95 -27.42 -1.19 10.93
N ASP A 96 -27.67 -2.23 11.73
CA ASP A 96 -26.98 -2.41 13.03
C ASP A 96 -26.52 -3.83 13.37
N LYS A 97 -26.47 -4.76 12.41
CA LYS A 97 -25.97 -6.11 12.67
C LYS A 97 -24.59 -6.33 12.08
N LEU A 98 -23.73 -6.94 12.88
CA LEU A 98 -22.41 -7.42 12.46
C LEU A 98 -22.43 -8.93 12.46
N GLU A 99 -22.04 -9.51 11.34
CA GLU A 99 -21.88 -10.95 11.17
C GLU A 99 -20.39 -11.29 11.13
N ALA A 100 -19.93 -12.16 12.03
CA ALA A 100 -18.57 -12.68 11.99
C ALA A 100 -18.46 -13.75 10.91
N ARG A 101 -17.79 -13.43 9.79
CA ARG A 101 -17.62 -14.38 8.69
C ARG A 101 -16.22 -14.96 8.64
N PRO A 102 -16.08 -16.30 8.68
CA PRO A 102 -14.81 -16.96 8.43
C PRO A 102 -14.29 -16.61 7.03
N VAL A 103 -13.01 -16.26 6.94
CA VAL A 103 -12.38 -15.88 5.68
C VAL A 103 -11.17 -16.74 5.37
N GLN A 104 -10.93 -16.94 4.08
CA GLN A 104 -9.67 -17.49 3.60
C GLN A 104 -8.77 -16.36 3.11
N LEU A 105 -7.64 -16.18 3.76
CA LEU A 105 -6.68 -15.13 3.43
C LEU A 105 -5.85 -15.51 2.20
N GLY A 106 -5.49 -14.50 1.42
CA GLY A 106 -4.54 -14.57 0.33
C GLY A 106 -3.27 -13.79 0.62
N ASP A 107 -2.74 -13.14 -0.42
CA ASP A 107 -1.56 -12.29 -0.28
C ASP A 107 -1.89 -11.03 0.54
N SER A 108 -0.90 -10.47 1.23
CA SER A 108 -1.08 -9.27 2.04
C SER A 108 0.05 -8.27 1.86
N ASP A 109 -0.27 -7.01 2.13
CA ASP A 109 0.70 -5.95 2.35
C ASP A 109 0.49 -5.30 3.74
N GLN A 110 1.11 -4.15 3.99
CA GLN A 110 0.99 -3.47 5.28
C GLN A 110 -0.41 -2.91 5.58
N LYS A 111 -1.23 -2.63 4.57
CA LYS A 111 -2.53 -1.98 4.71
C LYS A 111 -3.68 -2.94 4.45
N PHE A 112 -3.52 -3.85 3.49
CA PHE A 112 -4.59 -4.69 2.98
C PHE A 112 -4.21 -6.17 2.96
N VAL A 113 -5.24 -7.00 3.14
CA VAL A 113 -5.17 -8.45 3.01
C VAL A 113 -6.17 -8.89 1.94
N GLU A 114 -5.71 -9.66 0.97
CA GLU A 114 -6.57 -10.31 -0.02
C GLU A 114 -7.48 -11.32 0.67
N ILE A 115 -8.77 -11.32 0.32
CA ILE A 115 -9.73 -12.34 0.73
C ILE A 115 -10.04 -13.23 -0.47
N ARG A 116 -9.67 -14.50 -0.38
CA ARG A 116 -9.92 -15.51 -1.43
C ARG A 116 -11.30 -16.13 -1.32
N ALA A 117 -11.86 -16.19 -0.11
CA ALA A 117 -13.20 -16.69 0.16
C ALA A 117 -13.77 -16.11 1.46
N GLY A 118 -15.11 -16.05 1.55
CA GLY A 118 -15.85 -15.64 2.75
C GLY A 118 -16.48 -14.24 2.68
N ILE A 119 -16.03 -13.40 1.73
CA ILE A 119 -16.59 -12.07 1.46
C ILE A 119 -16.72 -11.88 -0.05
N SER A 120 -17.83 -11.28 -0.47
CA SER A 120 -18.10 -10.89 -1.85
C SER A 120 -17.74 -9.42 -2.10
N PRO A 121 -17.37 -9.06 -3.34
CA PRO A 121 -17.16 -7.66 -3.71
C PRO A 121 -18.40 -6.79 -3.44
N GLY A 122 -18.19 -5.61 -2.86
CA GLY A 122 -19.26 -4.64 -2.56
C GLY A 122 -19.85 -4.73 -1.16
N GLU A 123 -19.48 -5.75 -0.38
CA GLU A 123 -19.93 -5.87 1.01
C GLU A 123 -19.19 -4.89 1.94
N LYS A 124 -19.92 -4.31 2.90
CA LYS A 124 -19.37 -3.37 3.88
C LYS A 124 -18.87 -4.15 5.10
N TYR A 125 -17.63 -3.88 5.53
CA TYR A 125 -17.04 -4.50 6.72
C TYR A 125 -16.55 -3.45 7.72
N VAL A 126 -16.27 -3.87 8.95
CA VAL A 126 -15.71 -3.01 10.00
C VAL A 126 -14.18 -3.04 9.91
N ALA A 127 -13.56 -1.89 9.61
CA ALA A 127 -12.13 -1.79 9.39
C ALA A 127 -11.30 -1.68 10.68
N GLU A 128 -11.82 -1.00 11.70
CA GLU A 128 -11.22 -0.84 13.02
C GLU A 128 -12.36 -0.70 14.07
N ASN A 129 -12.17 -1.29 15.25
CA ASN A 129 -12.94 -0.92 16.44
C ASN A 129 -12.31 0.36 16.99
N SER A 130 -13.10 1.44 17.06
CA SER A 130 -12.68 2.68 17.73
C SER A 130 -12.73 2.58 19.24
#